data_AF-A0A832AWV3-F1
#
_entry.id   AF-A0A832AWV3-F1
#
_cell.length_a   1.000
_cell.length_b   1.000
_cell.length_c   1.000
_cell.angle_alpha   90.00
_cell.angle_beta   90.00
_cell.angle_gamma   90.00
#
_symmetry.space_group_name_H-M   'P 1'
#
loop_
_entity.id
_entity.type
_entity.pdbx_description
1 polymer ?
#
loop_
_entity_poly.entity_id
_entity_poly.type
_entity_poly.pdbx_seq_one_letter_code
_entity_poly.pdbx_strand_id
1 'polypeptide(L)' 'AAKADVMIVIGGKNSSNTKQLHSIAQAGCGDSYHIEGAEDIDASWFSNKQLCGVTAGASTPDWIIQEVVDAIAKCDN' A
#
# COMPACT_ATOMS: atom_id res chain seq x y z
N ALA A 1 -4.84 14.68 5.69
CA ALA A 1 -4.26 13.52 4.99
C ALA A 1 -5.29 12.44 4.62
N ALA A 2 -6.61 12.68 4.79
CA ALA A 2 -7.67 11.74 4.39
C ALA A 2 -8.16 12.05 2.98
N LYS A 3 -7.42 11.64 1.95
CA LYS A 3 -7.87 11.75 0.55
C LYS A 3 -7.95 10.41 -0.19
N ALA A 4 -7.22 9.39 0.28
CA ALA A 4 -7.17 8.10 -0.37
C ALA A 4 -8.28 7.19 0.15
N ASP A 5 -8.93 6.49 -0.78
CA ASP A 5 -9.97 5.50 -0.48
C ASP A 5 -9.38 4.14 -0.07
N VAL A 6 -8.11 3.90 -0.45
CA VAL A 6 -7.29 2.74 -0.08
C VAL A 6 -5.83 3.16 0.09
N MET A 7 -5.13 2.57 1.07
CA MET A 7 -3.73 2.87 1.39
C MET A 7 -2.87 1.61 1.38
N ILE A 8 -1.85 1.56 0.51
CA ILE A 8 -0.89 0.47 0.44
C ILE A 8 0.41 0.88 1.13
N VAL A 9 0.85 0.09 2.11
CA VAL A 9 2.08 0.31 2.88
C VAL A 9 3.06 -0.82 2.58
N ILE A 10 4.17 -0.49 1.93
CA ILE A 10 5.15 -1.46 1.45
C ILE A 10 6.33 -1.56 2.42
N GLY A 11 6.63 -2.77 2.89
CA GLY A 11 7.89 -3.08 3.57
C GLY A 11 7.81 -4.34 4.42
N GLY A 12 8.94 -4.77 4.96
CA GLY A 12 9.01 -6.05 5.69
C GLY A 12 8.09 -6.13 6.90
N LYS A 13 7.46 -7.30 7.11
CA LYS A 13 6.57 -7.57 8.26
C LYS A 13 7.26 -7.47 9.62
N ASN A 14 8.59 -7.51 9.66
CA ASN A 14 9.39 -7.36 10.88
C ASN A 14 9.87 -5.93 11.14
N SER A 15 9.62 -4.98 10.24
CA SER A 15 10.03 -3.59 10.40
C SER A 15 9.08 -2.84 11.34
N SER A 16 9.58 -2.43 12.51
CA SER A 16 8.82 -1.57 13.42
C SER A 16 8.39 -0.25 12.77
N ASN A 17 9.22 0.30 11.88
CA ASN A 17 8.93 1.56 11.19
C ASN A 17 7.76 1.39 10.20
N THR A 18 7.74 0.27 9.47
CA THR A 18 6.65 -0.04 8.53
C THR A 18 5.35 -0.32 9.26
N LYS A 19 5.39 -1.03 10.39
CA LYS A 19 4.20 -1.24 11.26
C LYS A 19 3.62 0.07 11.76
N GLN A 20 4.47 1.00 12.22
CA GLN A 20 4.02 2.31 12.67
C GLN A 20 3.40 3.12 11.53
N LEU A 21 4.00 3.13 10.33
CA LEU A 21 3.41 3.75 9.15
C LEU A 21 2.04 3.16 8.81
N HIS A 22 1.92 1.83 8.86
CA HIS A 22 0.65 1.16 8.62
C HIS A 22 -0.41 1.51 9.66
N SER A 23 -0.09 1.53 10.95
CA SER A 23 -1.04 1.95 11.99
C SER A 23 -1.52 3.40 11.80
N ILE A 24 -0.63 4.30 11.35
CA ILE A 24 -1.00 5.69 11.05
C ILE A 24 -1.91 5.74 9.81
N ALA A 25 -1.57 5.00 8.75
CA ALA A 25 -2.38 4.92 7.54
C ALA A 25 -3.78 4.35 7.83
N GLN A 26 -3.84 3.27 8.61
CA GLN A 26 -5.09 2.62 9.03
C GLN A 26 -5.98 3.54 9.87
N ALA A 27 -5.38 4.39 10.72
CA ALA A 27 -6.13 5.39 11.48
C ALA A 27 -6.74 6.49 10.60
N GLY A 28 -6.15 6.76 9.43
CA GLY A 28 -6.63 7.76 8.46
C GLY A 28 -7.50 7.20 7.33
N CYS A 29 -7.37 5.91 7.02
CA CYS A 29 -8.07 5.19 5.97
C CYS A 29 -8.27 3.74 6.43
N GLY A 30 -9.53 3.33 6.63
CA GLY A 30 -9.84 1.98 7.14
C GLY A 30 -9.36 0.86 6.22
N ASP A 31 -9.33 1.13 4.91
CA ASP A 31 -8.82 0.21 3.90
C ASP A 31 -7.33 0.46 3.68
N SER A 32 -6.54 0.21 4.72
CA SER A 32 -5.08 0.20 4.63
C SER A 32 -4.54 -1.22 4.68
N TYR A 33 -3.60 -1.54 3.81
CA TYR A 33 -2.99 -2.87 3.69
C TYR A 33 -1.47 -2.77 3.77
N HIS A 34 -0.87 -3.70 4.51
CA HIS A 34 0.58 -3.84 4.64
C HIS A 34 1.05 -5.03 3.79
N ILE A 35 1.87 -4.75 2.79
CA ILE A 35 2.43 -5.73 1.85
C ILE A 35 3.96 -5.70 1.84
N GLU A 36 4.59 -6.80 1.42
CA GLU A 36 6.04 -6.89 1.22
C GLU A 36 6.43 -6.70 -0.25
N GLY A 37 5.55 -7.05 -1.19
CA GLY A 37 5.76 -6.91 -2.63
C GLY A 37 4.46 -6.97 -3.43
N ALA A 38 4.58 -6.89 -4.76
CA ALA A 38 3.43 -6.86 -5.68
C ALA A 38 2.58 -8.14 -5.66
N GLU A 39 3.15 -9.26 -5.24
CA GLU A 39 2.47 -10.55 -5.12
C GLU A 39 1.43 -10.62 -4.00
N ASP A 40 1.56 -9.76 -2.98
CA ASP A 40 0.60 -9.67 -1.88
C ASP A 40 -0.64 -8.85 -2.24
N ILE A 41 -0.68 -8.24 -3.42
CA ILE A 41 -1.77 -7.35 -3.85
C ILE A 41 -3.01 -8.16 -4.21
N ASP A 42 -4.14 -7.81 -3.59
CA ASP A 42 -5.44 -8.33 -3.95
C ASP A 42 -6.25 -7.27 -4.72
N ALA A 43 -6.68 -7.61 -5.94
CA ALA A 43 -7.45 -6.72 -6.80
C ALA A 43 -8.78 -6.28 -6.16
N SER A 44 -9.35 -7.08 -5.26
CA SER A 44 -10.59 -6.74 -4.57
C SER A 44 -10.48 -5.49 -3.69
N TRP A 45 -9.27 -5.16 -3.22
CA TRP A 45 -9.01 -3.97 -2.39
C TRP A 45 -9.27 -2.65 -3.12
N PHE A 46 -9.18 -2.66 -4.46
CA PHE A 46 -9.32 -1.48 -5.30
C PHE A 46 -10.74 -1.36 -5.89
N SER A 47 -11.62 -2.34 -5.65
CA SER A 47 -12.98 -2.30 -6.17
C SER A 47 -13.77 -1.13 -5.59
N ASN A 48 -14.36 -0.30 -6.46
CA ASN A 48 -15.08 0.92 -6.10
C ASN A 48 -14.24 1.98 -5.37
N LYS A 49 -12.91 1.94 -5.54
CA LYS A 49 -11.98 2.95 -5.03
C LYS A 49 -11.57 3.89 -6.17
N GLN A 50 -11.31 5.15 -5.88
CA GLN A 50 -10.92 6.15 -6.88
C GLN A 50 -9.51 6.68 -6.63
N LEU A 51 -9.08 6.74 -5.37
CA LEU A 51 -7.74 7.16 -5.01
C LEU A 51 -7.02 6.11 -4.17
N CYS A 52 -5.99 5.50 -4.76
CA CYS A 52 -5.03 4.66 -4.04
C CYS A 52 -3.81 5.47 -3.63
N GLY A 53 -3.53 5.54 -2.32
CA GLY A 53 -2.28 6.05 -1.80
C GLY A 53 -1.27 4.92 -1.60
N VAL A 54 -0.03 5.14 -2.03
CA VAL A 54 1.06 4.18 -1.83
C VAL A 54 2.15 4.85 -0.99
N THR A 55 2.64 4.15 0.02
CA THR A 55 3.78 4.57 0.84
C THR A 55 4.67 3.38 1.13
N ALA A 56 5.94 3.63 1.42
CA ALA A 56 6.89 2.57 1.72
C ALA A 56 7.75 2.91 2.96
N GLY A 57 8.22 1.88 3.65
CA GLY A 57 9.23 2.04 4.68
C GLY A 57 10.56 2.49 4.08
N ALA A 58 11.39 3.17 4.89
CA ALA A 58 12.68 3.71 4.45
C ALA A 58 13.68 2.66 3.92
N SER A 59 13.47 1.39 4.27
CA SER A 59 14.29 0.25 3.84
C SER A 59 13.77 -0.46 2.58
N THR A 60 12.67 0.01 2.00
CA THR A 60 12.07 -0.60 0.82
C THR A 60 12.67 0.03 -0.44
N PRO A 61 13.30 -0.75 -1.34
CA PRO A 61 13.85 -0.24 -2.59
C PRO A 61 12.79 0.32 -3.56
N ASP A 62 13.15 1.33 -4.35
CA ASP A 62 12.26 1.96 -5.33
C ASP A 62 11.69 1.00 -6.38
N TRP A 63 12.46 -0.02 -6.78
CA TRP A 63 12.00 -1.00 -7.76
C TRP A 63 10.82 -1.84 -7.25
N ILE A 64 10.77 -2.17 -5.95
CA ILE A 64 9.61 -2.85 -5.34
C ILE A 64 8.40 -1.93 -5.35
N ILE A 65 8.61 -0.65 -5.06
CA ILE A 65 7.55 0.37 -5.10
C ILE A 65 6.98 0.45 -6.52
N GLN A 66 7.83 0.48 -7.53
CA GLN A 66 7.41 0.53 -8.92
C GLN A 66 6.64 -0.72 -9.35
N GLU A 67 7.10 -1.92 -8.96
CA GLU A 67 6.38 -3.17 -9.23
C GLU A 67 4.96 -3.17 -8.63
N VAL A 68 4.82 -2.67 -7.39
CA VAL A 68 3.53 -2.52 -6.72
C VAL A 68 2.63 -1.54 -7.48
N VAL A 69 3.16 -0.38 -7.86
CA VAL A 69 2.40 0.64 -8.62
C VAL A 69 1.94 0.07 -9.97
N ASP A 70 2.81 -0.65 -10.68
CA ASP A 70 2.50 -1.27 -11.96
C ASP A 70 1.45 -2.38 -11.82
N ALA A 71 1.47 -3.14 -10.73
CA ALA A 71 0.47 -4.14 -10.43
C ALA A 71 -0.90 -3.51 -10.14
N ILE A 72 -0.95 -2.44 -9.34
CA ILE A 72 -2.18 -1.69 -9.05
C ILE A 72 -2.77 -1.12 -10.35
N ALA A 73 -1.94 -0.53 -11.21
CA ALA A 73 -2.37 0.01 -12.50
C ALA A 73 -2.99 -1.05 -13.43
N LYS A 74 -2.57 -2.32 -13.31
CA LYS A 74 -3.17 -3.44 -14.08
C LYS A 74 -4.51 -3.90 -13.53
N CYS A 75 -4.82 -3.62 -12.27
CA CYS A 75 -6.10 -4.00 -11.65
C CYS A 75 -7.26 -3.06 -12.04
N ASP A 76 -6.98 -1.89 -12.61
CA ASP A 76 -7.96 -0.86 -12.99
C ASP A 76 -8.48 -1.01 -14.44
N ASN A 77 -8.46 -2.23 -15.01
CA ASN A 77 -8.77 -2.48 -16.42
C ASN A 77 -9.98 -3.41 -16.61
#